data_AF-A0A6I9YW14-F1
#
_entry.id   AF-A0A6I9YW14-F1
#
_cell.length_a   1.000
_cell.length_b   1.000
_cell.length_c   1.000
_cell.angle_alpha   90.00
_cell.angle_beta   90.00
_cell.angle_gamma   90.00
#
_symmetry.space_group_name_H-M   'P 1'
#
loop_
_entity.id
_entity.type
_entity.pdbx_description
1 polymer ?
#
loop_
_entity_poly.entity_id
_entity_poly.type
_entity_poly.pdbx_seq_one_letter_code
_entity_poly.pdbx_strand_id
1 'polypeptide(L)'
;MEQKERASQASATRPSKPTSYPSHPRPAQPIAPMENIKEMQQKLKEEKEAKRAHLDGRHDYILSIVSACVNLEKNEVEDAVLEGNQIERIDQFFSAGGFRHVMFYYQDMEGPEIGHESSTGTNPVSAKGKKTKLFVTEGDDVALTGICVFFIRTNPSKAINADNIHRVSFFYMYLWSLDYKKL
;
A
#
# COMPACT_ATOMS: atom_id res chain seq x y z
N MET A 1 47.14 61.37 40.08
CA MET A 1 47.07 61.81 38.67
C MET A 1 45.61 61.68 38.27
N GLU A 2 44.83 62.72 38.51
CA GLU A 2 44.58 63.80 37.55
C GLU A 2 43.38 63.39 36.68
N GLN A 3 42.17 63.84 37.07
CA GLN A 3 41.45 64.97 36.43
C GLN A 3 40.80 64.51 35.11
N LYS A 4 39.61 64.93 34.66
CA LYS A 4 38.68 66.02 34.99
C LYS A 4 37.59 65.88 33.90
N GLU A 5 36.33 65.66 34.29
CA GLU A 5 35.30 66.69 34.42
C GLU A 5 34.76 67.22 33.08
N ARG A 6 33.42 67.10 32.91
CA ARG A 6 32.49 68.00 32.18
C ARG A 6 32.61 68.06 30.64
N ALA A 7 31.57 68.35 29.85
CA ALA A 7 30.18 68.78 30.06
C ALA A 7 29.44 68.62 28.70
N SER A 8 28.15 68.24 28.72
CA SER A 8 26.99 69.07 28.34
C SER A 8 26.65 69.21 26.84
N GLN A 9 25.50 68.61 26.50
CA GLN A 9 24.39 69.05 25.65
C GLN A 9 24.61 70.11 24.55
N ALA A 10 24.10 69.80 23.34
CA ALA A 10 23.23 70.70 22.59
C ALA A 10 22.35 69.92 21.60
N SER A 11 21.06 70.23 21.62
CA SER A 11 19.98 69.80 20.72
C SER A 11 19.99 70.58 19.40
N ALA A 12 19.69 69.94 18.27
CA ALA A 12 19.09 70.61 17.10
C ALA A 12 18.41 69.62 16.12
N THR A 13 17.08 69.62 16.17
CA THR A 13 16.09 69.70 15.07
C THR A 13 16.30 68.97 13.72
N ARG A 14 15.27 68.17 13.38
CA ARG A 14 14.85 67.48 12.13
C ARG A 14 14.95 68.32 10.83
N PRO A 15 15.01 67.71 9.61
CA PRO A 15 13.77 67.25 8.96
C PRO A 15 13.85 65.94 8.15
N SER A 16 12.66 65.39 7.91
CA SER A 16 12.25 64.21 7.13
C SER A 16 12.39 64.33 5.60
N LYS A 17 12.62 63.21 4.89
CA LYS A 17 11.67 62.62 3.90
C LYS A 17 12.19 61.31 3.26
N PRO A 18 11.29 60.49 2.66
CA PRO A 18 11.47 59.06 2.45
C PRO A 18 12.11 58.74 1.10
N THR A 19 12.79 57.60 1.02
CA THR A 19 13.13 57.01 -0.28
C THR A 19 12.59 55.59 -0.31
N SER A 20 11.43 55.47 -0.95
CA SER A 20 10.82 54.20 -1.33
C SER A 20 11.76 53.47 -2.28
N TYR A 21 12.31 52.33 -1.86
CA TYR A 21 12.97 51.41 -2.79
C TYR A 21 11.89 50.76 -3.68
N PRO A 22 12.07 50.73 -5.02
CA PRO A 22 11.14 50.06 -5.90
C PRO A 22 11.08 48.56 -5.57
N SER A 23 9.88 48.08 -5.24
CA SER A 23 9.57 46.66 -5.17
C SER A 23 9.77 46.04 -6.56
N HIS A 24 10.89 45.35 -6.76
CA HIS A 24 11.01 44.42 -7.87
C HIS A 24 10.02 43.28 -7.63
N PRO A 25 9.07 43.01 -8.54
CA PRO A 25 8.30 41.79 -8.46
C PRO A 25 9.27 40.63 -8.67
N ARG A 26 9.49 39.86 -7.60
CA ARG A 26 10.11 38.54 -7.67
C ARG A 26 9.32 37.74 -8.71
N PRO A 27 9.93 37.20 -9.78
CA PRO A 27 9.25 36.25 -10.63
C PRO A 27 8.77 35.11 -9.74
N ALA A 28 7.46 34.88 -9.70
CA ALA A 28 6.91 33.68 -9.10
C ALA A 28 7.60 32.50 -9.79
N GLN A 29 8.42 31.77 -9.04
CA GLN A 29 8.94 30.50 -9.55
C GLN A 29 7.73 29.60 -9.83
N PRO A 30 7.69 28.91 -10.97
CA PRO A 30 6.61 28.00 -11.27
C PRO A 30 6.52 26.94 -10.17
N ILE A 31 5.32 26.78 -9.62
CA ILE A 31 4.95 25.64 -8.80
C ILE A 31 5.02 24.42 -9.74
N ALA A 32 6.16 23.72 -9.77
CA ALA A 32 6.17 22.32 -10.16
C ALA A 32 5.58 21.57 -8.95
N PRO A 33 4.37 20.99 -9.03
CA PRO A 33 4.29 19.56 -9.35
C PRO A 33 2.92 19.14 -9.91
N MET A 34 2.77 18.98 -11.23
CA MET A 34 1.61 18.27 -11.79
C MET A 34 1.99 17.16 -12.77
N GLU A 35 3.16 17.27 -13.41
CA GLU A 35 3.66 16.24 -14.32
C GLU A 35 4.04 14.95 -13.58
N ASN A 36 4.59 15.06 -12.35
CA ASN A 36 5.07 13.92 -11.57
C ASN A 36 3.95 13.00 -11.03
N ILE A 37 2.73 13.52 -10.83
CA ILE A 37 1.59 12.71 -10.32
C ILE A 37 1.03 11.82 -11.43
N LYS A 38 0.89 12.35 -12.65
CA LYS A 38 0.41 11.60 -13.81
C LYS A 38 1.43 10.55 -14.26
N GLU A 39 2.72 10.88 -14.27
CA GLU A 39 3.77 9.91 -14.56
C GLU A 39 3.84 8.79 -13.50
N MET A 40 3.72 9.12 -12.21
CA MET A 40 3.66 8.10 -11.15
C MET A 40 2.41 7.21 -11.27
N GLN A 41 1.23 7.79 -11.52
CA GLN A 41 -0.01 7.03 -11.74
C GLN A 41 0.07 6.14 -12.98
N GLN A 42 0.68 6.64 -14.05
CA GLN A 42 0.88 5.87 -15.28
C GLN A 42 1.86 4.72 -15.07
N LYS A 43 2.96 4.95 -14.35
CA LYS A 43 3.93 3.91 -14.01
C LYS A 43 3.32 2.80 -13.16
N LEU A 44 2.47 3.17 -12.20
CA LEU A 44 1.69 2.21 -11.39
C LEU A 44 0.69 1.41 -12.24
N LYS A 45 0.09 2.04 -13.26
CA LYS A 45 -0.84 1.37 -14.18
C LYS A 45 -0.11 0.41 -15.13
N GLU A 46 1.02 0.82 -15.70
CA GLU A 46 1.86 -0.01 -16.56
C GLU A 46 2.47 -1.19 -15.77
N GLU A 47 2.87 -0.98 -14.52
CA GLU A 47 3.33 -2.07 -13.65
C GLU A 47 2.21 -3.07 -13.37
N LYS A 48 0.99 -2.60 -13.07
CA LYS A 48 -0.18 -3.47 -12.88
C LYS A 48 -0.51 -4.27 -14.15
N GLU A 49 -0.37 -3.66 -15.33
CA GLU A 49 -0.64 -4.32 -16.62
C GLU A 49 0.46 -5.32 -16.99
N ALA A 50 1.73 -5.00 -16.72
CA ALA A 50 2.85 -5.93 -16.88
C ALA A 50 2.72 -7.14 -15.94
N LYS A 51 2.32 -6.92 -14.67
CA LYS A 51 2.07 -8.03 -13.74
C LYS A 51 0.82 -8.84 -14.14
N ARG A 52 -0.20 -8.25 -14.76
CA ARG A 52 -1.30 -9.01 -15.38
C ARG A 52 -0.83 -9.88 -16.54
N ALA A 53 0.12 -9.41 -17.36
CA ALA A 53 0.72 -10.22 -18.41
C ALA A 53 1.56 -11.38 -17.87
N HIS A 54 2.00 -11.30 -16.60
CA HIS A 54 2.72 -12.37 -15.90
C HIS A 54 1.80 -13.47 -15.36
N LEU A 55 0.51 -13.17 -15.15
CA LEU A 55 -0.48 -14.17 -14.78
C LEU A 55 -0.70 -15.12 -15.96
N ASP A 56 -0.28 -16.37 -15.78
CA ASP A 56 -0.53 -17.45 -16.73
C ASP A 56 -1.64 -18.40 -16.24
N GLY A 57 -1.95 -19.44 -17.01
CA GLY A 57 -3.01 -20.39 -16.67
C GLY A 57 -2.84 -21.12 -15.32
N ARG A 58 -1.62 -21.15 -14.75
CA ARG A 58 -1.40 -21.72 -13.41
C ARG A 58 -1.88 -20.78 -12.32
N HIS A 59 -1.58 -19.50 -12.48
CA HIS A 59 -2.07 -18.46 -11.60
C HIS A 59 -3.60 -18.43 -11.65
N ASP A 60 -4.15 -18.44 -12.87
CA ASP A 60 -5.59 -18.45 -13.10
C ASP A 60 -6.31 -19.55 -12.31
N TYR A 61 -5.75 -20.77 -12.36
CA TYR A 61 -6.26 -21.92 -11.63
C TYR A 61 -6.28 -21.69 -10.12
N ILE A 62 -5.15 -21.29 -9.52
CA ILE A 62 -5.08 -21.04 -8.07
C ILE A 62 -6.00 -19.90 -7.65
N LEU A 63 -5.98 -18.77 -8.37
CA LEU A 63 -6.77 -17.59 -8.03
C LEU A 63 -8.27 -17.85 -8.16
N SER A 64 -8.69 -18.69 -9.11
CA SER A 64 -10.09 -19.11 -9.23
C SER A 64 -10.58 -19.90 -8.00
N ILE A 65 -9.73 -20.79 -7.46
CA ILE A 65 -10.04 -21.56 -6.24
C ILE A 65 -10.09 -20.62 -5.03
N VAL A 66 -9.12 -19.71 -4.91
CA VAL A 66 -9.10 -18.71 -3.83
C VAL A 66 -10.38 -17.88 -3.87
N SER A 67 -10.71 -17.29 -5.03
CA SER A 67 -11.95 -16.52 -5.25
C SER A 67 -13.21 -17.27 -4.80
N ALA A 68 -13.33 -18.55 -5.16
CA ALA A 68 -14.45 -19.39 -4.74
C ALA A 68 -14.47 -19.67 -3.23
N CYS A 69 -13.32 -19.76 -2.58
CA CYS A 69 -13.23 -20.03 -1.13
C CYS A 69 -13.49 -18.77 -0.28
N VAL A 70 -13.01 -17.61 -0.72
CA VAL A 70 -13.12 -16.34 0.00
C VAL A 70 -14.40 -15.55 -0.34
N ASN A 71 -15.16 -15.99 -1.34
CA ASN A 71 -16.32 -15.28 -1.90
C ASN A 71 -16.01 -13.86 -2.39
N LEU A 72 -14.84 -13.68 -3.02
CA LEU A 72 -14.48 -12.44 -3.71
C LEU A 72 -14.56 -12.63 -5.21
N GLU A 73 -14.78 -11.54 -5.95
CA GLU A 73 -14.64 -11.57 -7.40
C GLU A 73 -13.18 -11.85 -7.79
N LYS A 74 -12.99 -12.64 -8.85
CA LYS A 74 -11.66 -12.99 -9.36
C LYS A 74 -10.80 -11.76 -9.64
N ASN A 75 -11.39 -10.68 -10.15
CA ASN A 75 -10.71 -9.40 -10.39
C ASN A 75 -10.14 -8.79 -9.10
N GLU A 76 -10.86 -8.89 -7.97
CA GLU A 76 -10.39 -8.38 -6.68
C GLU A 76 -9.24 -9.23 -6.13
N VAL A 77 -9.32 -10.56 -6.29
CA VAL A 77 -8.26 -11.48 -5.89
C VAL A 77 -6.99 -11.26 -6.72
N GLU A 78 -7.12 -11.11 -8.04
CA GLU A 78 -6.00 -10.77 -8.93
C GLU A 78 -5.38 -9.43 -8.51
N ASP A 79 -6.17 -8.38 -8.38
CA ASP A 79 -5.67 -7.05 -8.01
C ASP A 79 -4.94 -7.07 -6.66
N ALA A 80 -5.42 -7.85 -5.69
CA ALA A 80 -4.75 -8.01 -4.41
C ALA A 80 -3.43 -8.77 -4.53
N VAL A 81 -3.34 -9.81 -5.37
CA VAL A 81 -2.10 -10.58 -5.59
C VAL A 81 -1.04 -9.79 -6.36
N LEU A 82 -1.45 -8.84 -7.21
CA LEU A 82 -0.53 -7.95 -7.92
C LEU A 82 0.08 -6.88 -7.00
N GLU A 83 -0.49 -6.69 -5.80
CA GLU A 83 0.01 -5.76 -4.79
C GLU A 83 1.29 -6.31 -4.12
N GLY A 84 2.35 -5.49 -4.12
CA GLY A 84 3.62 -5.81 -3.48
C GLY A 84 4.31 -7.01 -4.11
N ASN A 85 4.73 -7.95 -3.26
CA ASN A 85 5.55 -9.11 -3.62
C ASN A 85 4.81 -10.46 -3.45
N GLN A 86 3.49 -10.46 -3.65
CA GLN A 86 2.66 -11.64 -3.41
C GLN A 86 2.73 -12.63 -4.58
N ILE A 87 2.76 -12.12 -5.81
CA ILE A 87 2.88 -12.93 -7.03
C ILE A 87 4.19 -13.73 -7.07
N GLU A 88 5.30 -13.14 -6.61
CA GLU A 88 6.62 -13.79 -6.58
C GLU A 88 6.63 -14.99 -5.63
N ARG A 89 5.83 -14.97 -4.54
CA ARG A 89 5.68 -16.12 -3.66
C ARG A 89 4.94 -17.27 -4.34
N ILE A 90 3.94 -16.94 -5.16
CA ILE A 90 3.22 -17.92 -5.98
C ILE A 90 4.16 -18.50 -7.05
N ASP A 91 4.98 -17.67 -7.70
CA ASP A 91 5.99 -18.12 -8.66
C ASP A 91 7.02 -19.06 -8.04
N GLN A 92 7.45 -18.78 -6.80
CA GLN A 92 8.34 -19.67 -6.07
C GLN A 92 7.66 -21.01 -5.76
N PHE A 93 6.36 -21.02 -5.45
CA PHE A 93 5.61 -22.27 -5.33
C PHE A 93 5.58 -23.06 -6.65
N PHE A 94 5.50 -22.38 -7.79
CA PHE A 94 5.54 -23.04 -9.09
C PHE A 94 6.93 -23.53 -9.51
N SER A 95 7.99 -22.92 -9.02
CA SER A 95 9.36 -23.20 -9.44
C SER A 95 9.86 -24.57 -8.99
N ALA A 96 10.69 -25.22 -9.82
CA ALA A 96 11.40 -26.44 -9.41
C ALA A 96 12.36 -26.09 -8.26
N GLY A 97 12.28 -26.85 -7.16
CA GLY A 97 13.04 -26.58 -5.93
C GLY A 97 12.50 -25.43 -5.07
N GLY A 98 11.43 -24.76 -5.48
CA GLY A 98 10.79 -23.71 -4.68
C GLY A 98 9.84 -24.24 -3.60
N PHE A 99 8.91 -23.40 -3.13
CA PHE A 99 8.09 -23.71 -1.96
C PHE A 99 7.26 -25.00 -2.11
N ARG A 100 7.16 -25.77 -1.03
CA ARG A 100 6.27 -26.96 -1.00
C ARG A 100 4.80 -26.59 -0.89
N HIS A 101 4.53 -25.41 -0.35
CA HIS A 101 3.19 -24.93 -0.07
C HIS A 101 3.14 -23.41 -0.20
N VAL A 102 1.93 -22.89 -0.42
CA VAL A 102 1.64 -21.46 -0.43
C VAL A 102 0.28 -21.25 0.22
N MET A 103 0.16 -20.24 1.06
CA MET A 103 -1.03 -19.96 1.87
C MET A 103 -1.57 -18.57 1.53
N PHE A 104 -2.88 -18.49 1.32
CA PHE A 104 -3.64 -17.27 1.10
C PHE A 104 -4.48 -17.00 2.32
N TYR A 105 -4.32 -15.82 2.90
CA TYR A 105 -5.11 -15.36 4.04
C TYR A 105 -5.99 -14.21 3.62
N TYR A 106 -7.29 -14.39 3.74
CA TYR A 106 -8.27 -13.33 3.57
C TYR A 106 -8.71 -12.84 4.95
N GLN A 107 -8.44 -11.56 5.22
CA GLN A 107 -8.80 -10.89 6.44
C GLN A 107 -9.75 -9.74 6.14
N ASP A 108 -10.92 -9.78 6.76
CA ASP A 108 -11.78 -8.61 6.86
C ASP A 108 -11.14 -7.62 7.84
N MET A 109 -10.33 -6.67 7.35
CA MET A 109 -9.99 -5.52 8.18
C MET A 109 -11.21 -4.61 8.20
N GLU A 110 -11.90 -4.60 9.34
CA GLU A 110 -12.73 -3.48 9.72
C GLU A 110 -11.79 -2.28 9.80
N GLY A 111 -11.85 -1.40 8.80
CA GLY A 111 -10.98 -0.23 8.74
C GLY A 111 -11.13 0.56 10.04
N PRO A 112 -10.08 1.25 10.51
CA PRO A 112 -10.21 2.06 11.71
C PRO A 112 -11.39 3.01 11.51
N GLU A 113 -12.39 2.89 12.39
CA GLU A 113 -13.42 3.90 12.61
C GLU A 113 -12.68 5.19 13.01
N ILE A 114 -12.16 5.93 12.03
CA ILE A 114 -11.79 7.32 12.24
C ILE A 114 -13.12 7.99 12.56
N GLY A 115 -13.37 8.24 13.84
CA GLY A 115 -14.40 9.15 14.31
C GLY A 115 -14.15 10.49 13.65
N HIS A 116 -14.81 10.73 12.52
CA HIS A 116 -14.72 11.99 11.82
C HIS A 116 -15.72 12.95 12.45
N GLU A 117 -15.28 13.58 13.54
CA GLU A 117 -15.86 14.84 13.98
C GLU A 117 -15.72 15.87 12.85
N SER A 118 -16.87 16.29 12.32
CA SER A 118 -17.17 17.57 11.68
C SER A 118 -16.06 18.28 10.90
N SER A 119 -16.14 18.24 9.56
CA SER A 119 -16.01 19.47 8.76
C SER A 119 -16.54 19.27 7.34
N THR A 120 -17.47 20.15 6.98
CA THR A 120 -18.17 20.31 5.70
C THR A 120 -17.23 20.30 4.48
N GLY A 121 -17.47 19.39 3.54
CA GLY A 121 -16.81 19.40 2.23
C GLY A 121 -17.37 18.31 1.32
N THR A 122 -18.13 18.71 0.31
CA THR A 122 -18.73 17.84 -0.71
C THR A 122 -17.67 17.09 -1.50
N ASN A 123 -17.47 15.80 -1.21
CA ASN A 123 -16.81 14.85 -2.10
C ASN A 123 -17.71 13.60 -2.21
N PRO A 124 -17.91 13.03 -3.41
CA PRO A 124 -18.80 11.90 -3.58
C PRO A 124 -18.18 10.67 -2.90
N VAL A 125 -18.91 10.15 -1.90
CA VAL A 125 -18.88 8.78 -1.38
C VAL A 125 -17.63 7.99 -1.79
N SER A 126 -16.50 8.24 -1.14
CA SER A 126 -15.53 7.17 -0.98
C SER A 126 -16.17 6.23 0.03
N ALA A 127 -16.69 5.11 -0.47
CA ALA A 127 -17.22 4.04 0.36
C ALA A 127 -16.29 3.86 1.56
N LYS A 128 -16.88 3.81 2.76
CA LYS A 128 -16.22 3.37 3.98
C LYS A 128 -15.84 1.91 3.75
N GLY A 129 -14.78 1.71 2.99
CA GLY A 129 -14.38 0.45 2.40
C GLY A 129 -13.74 -0.36 3.49
N LYS A 130 -14.39 -1.46 3.85
CA LYS A 130 -13.72 -2.58 4.52
C LYS A 130 -12.47 -2.86 3.69
N LYS A 131 -11.28 -2.57 4.23
CA LYS A 131 -10.03 -2.89 3.54
C LYS A 131 -9.83 -4.38 3.71
N THR A 132 -10.49 -5.16 2.89
CA THR A 132 -10.24 -6.59 2.81
C THR A 132 -8.82 -6.76 2.31
N LYS A 133 -8.01 -7.54 3.04
CA LYS A 133 -6.62 -7.74 2.67
C LYS A 133 -6.36 -9.22 2.48
N LEU A 134 -6.05 -9.57 1.24
CA LEU A 134 -5.52 -10.86 0.86
C LEU A 134 -4.00 -10.83 1.05
N PHE A 135 -3.45 -11.85 1.69
CA PHE A 135 -2.01 -12.00 1.91
C PHE A 135 -1.54 -13.37 1.44
N VAL A 136 -0.36 -13.41 0.82
CA VAL A 136 0.31 -14.64 0.43
C VAL A 136 1.54 -14.89 1.30
N THR A 137 1.67 -16.07 1.90
CA THR A 137 2.76 -16.47 2.80
C THR A 137 3.12 -17.95 2.66
N GLU A 138 4.29 -18.37 3.16
CA GLU A 138 4.66 -19.79 3.35
C GLU A 138 4.15 -20.34 4.70
N GLY A 139 3.68 -19.49 5.63
CA GLY A 139 3.09 -19.94 6.91
C GLY A 139 4.05 -19.90 8.11
N ASP A 140 5.23 -19.33 7.92
CA ASP A 140 6.21 -18.97 8.94
C ASP A 140 6.02 -17.52 9.44
N ASP A 141 5.55 -16.65 8.56
CA ASP A 141 5.29 -15.24 8.85
C ASP A 141 3.85 -15.01 9.36
N VAL A 142 3.75 -14.78 10.68
CA VAL A 142 2.63 -14.10 11.39
C VAL A 142 1.37 -14.94 11.65
N ALA A 143 0.83 -14.79 12.87
CA ALA A 143 -0.50 -15.30 13.25
C ALA A 143 -1.60 -14.49 12.55
N LEU A 144 -2.09 -15.00 11.42
CA LEU A 144 -3.17 -14.41 10.65
C LEU A 144 -4.51 -15.08 11.01
N THR A 145 -5.55 -14.27 11.25
CA THR A 145 -6.93 -14.72 11.45
C THR A 145 -7.71 -14.73 10.13
N GLY A 146 -8.97 -15.18 10.17
CA GLY A 146 -9.89 -15.11 9.03
C GLY A 146 -9.92 -16.39 8.21
N ILE A 147 -9.88 -16.26 6.90
CA ILE A 147 -10.01 -17.36 5.95
C ILE A 147 -8.61 -17.74 5.46
N CYS A 148 -8.19 -19.00 5.62
CA CYS A 148 -6.91 -19.49 5.13
C CYS A 148 -7.08 -20.60 4.07
N VAL A 149 -6.72 -20.31 2.83
CA VAL A 149 -6.67 -21.27 1.71
C VAL A 149 -5.21 -21.65 1.48
N PHE A 150 -4.85 -22.92 1.63
CA PHE A 150 -3.48 -23.38 1.43
C PHE A 150 -3.37 -24.44 0.35
N PHE A 151 -2.34 -24.31 -0.48
CA PHE A 151 -2.03 -25.20 -1.60
C PHE A 151 -0.75 -25.97 -1.29
N ILE A 152 -0.74 -27.27 -1.56
CA ILE A 152 0.39 -28.17 -1.30
C ILE A 152 0.67 -28.97 -2.57
N ARG A 153 1.96 -29.02 -2.94
CA ARG A 153 2.44 -29.90 -4.01
C ARG A 153 3.19 -31.10 -3.44
N THR A 154 3.01 -32.25 -4.07
CA THR A 154 3.59 -33.53 -3.60
C THR A 154 5.11 -33.62 -3.80
N ASN A 155 5.64 -33.00 -4.87
CA ASN A 155 7.06 -33.08 -5.20
C ASN A 155 7.65 -31.69 -5.46
N PRO A 156 8.46 -31.14 -4.53
CA PRO A 156 9.07 -29.83 -4.72
C PRO A 156 10.19 -29.79 -5.75
N SER A 157 10.79 -30.92 -6.10
CA SER A 157 11.88 -30.94 -7.10
C SER A 157 11.36 -30.71 -8.52
N LYS A 158 10.05 -30.85 -8.75
CA LYS A 158 9.42 -30.66 -10.07
C LYS A 158 8.66 -29.33 -10.13
N ALA A 159 8.86 -28.58 -11.21
CA ALA A 159 8.09 -27.37 -11.46
C ALA A 159 6.60 -27.68 -11.71
N ILE A 160 5.74 -26.77 -11.26
CA ILE A 160 4.32 -26.79 -11.57
C ILE A 160 4.11 -26.13 -12.93
N ASN A 161 3.44 -26.83 -13.82
CA ASN A 161 3.08 -26.38 -15.17
C ASN A 161 1.56 -26.55 -15.41
N ALA A 162 1.04 -26.06 -16.52
CA ALA A 162 -0.38 -26.19 -16.87
C ALA A 162 -0.86 -27.66 -16.88
N ASP A 163 0.02 -28.60 -17.24
CA ASP A 163 -0.32 -30.04 -17.30
C ASP A 163 -0.40 -30.70 -15.93
N ASN A 164 0.10 -30.08 -14.86
CA ASN A 164 0.16 -30.72 -13.53
C ASN A 164 -0.46 -29.89 -12.41
N ILE A 165 -0.84 -28.63 -12.68
CA ILE A 165 -1.47 -27.75 -11.69
C ILE A 165 -2.72 -28.37 -11.05
N HIS A 166 -3.49 -29.14 -11.82
CA HIS A 166 -4.68 -29.85 -11.34
C HIS A 166 -4.40 -30.94 -10.28
N ARG A 167 -3.13 -31.32 -10.09
CA ARG A 167 -2.71 -32.29 -9.07
C ARG A 167 -2.32 -31.64 -7.75
N VAL A 168 -2.25 -30.31 -7.71
CA VAL A 168 -2.02 -29.56 -6.48
C VAL A 168 -3.22 -29.79 -5.56
N SER A 169 -2.94 -30.25 -4.34
CA SER A 169 -3.98 -30.39 -3.33
C SER A 169 -4.20 -29.04 -2.66
N PHE A 170 -5.46 -28.68 -2.42
CA PHE A 170 -5.79 -27.48 -1.67
C PHE A 170 -6.71 -27.83 -0.51
N PHE A 171 -6.61 -27.03 0.53
CA PHE A 171 -7.42 -27.12 1.72
C PHE A 171 -7.78 -25.69 2.15
N TYR A 172 -8.94 -25.55 2.75
CA TYR A 172 -9.43 -24.26 3.23
C TYR A 172 -9.94 -24.41 4.66
N MET A 173 -9.60 -23.47 5.54
CA MET A 173 -10.01 -23.46 6.94
C MET A 173 -10.32 -22.04 7.44
N TYR A 174 -11.33 -21.94 8.30
CA TYR A 174 -11.61 -20.72 9.05
C TYR A 174 -10.75 -20.65 10.32
N LEU A 175 -9.91 -19.64 10.39
CA LEU A 175 -9.11 -19.26 11.55
C LEU A 175 -9.87 -18.21 12.34
N TRP A 176 -10.77 -18.67 13.20
CA TRP A 176 -11.41 -17.81 14.18
C TRP A 176 -10.36 -17.44 15.23
N SER A 177 -10.20 -16.14 15.49
CA SER A 177 -9.50 -15.68 16.70
C SER A 177 -10.27 -16.29 17.87
N LEU A 178 -9.68 -17.28 18.53
CA LEU A 178 -10.18 -17.79 19.79
C LEU A 178 -9.90 -16.72 20.84
N ASP A 179 -10.70 -15.66 20.84
CA ASP A 179 -10.83 -14.78 22.00
C ASP A 179 -11.53 -15.56 23.11
N TYR A 180 -10.78 -16.45 23.77
CA TYR A 180 -11.10 -17.10 25.04
C TYR A 180 -11.08 -16.07 26.19
N LYS A 181 -11.73 -14.91 26.01
CA LYS A 181 -11.78 -13.81 26.98
C LYS A 181 -13.17 -13.54 27.55
N LYS A 182 -14.10 -14.48 27.40
CA LYS A 182 -15.35 -14.55 28.18
C LYS A 182 -15.78 -16.01 28.36
N LEU A 183 -15.06 -16.74 29.21
CA LEU A 183 -15.58 -17.89 29.95
C LEU A 183 -14.95 -17.87 31.34
#